data_AF-A0A060XY97-F1
#
_entry.id   AF-A0A060XY97-F1
#
_cell.length_a   1.000
_cell.length_b   1.000
_cell.length_c   1.000
_cell.angle_alpha   90.00
_cell.angle_beta   90.00
_cell.angle_gamma   90.00
#
_symmetry.space_group_name_H-M   'P 1'
#
loop_
_entity.id
_entity.type
_entity.pdbx_description
1 polymer ?
#
loop_
_entity_poly.entity_id
_entity_poly.type
_entity_poly.pdbx_seq_one_letter_code
_entity_poly.pdbx_strand_id
1 'polypeptide(L)'
;MKTQHGSYSFEMDVCGSDKELDEETCQCVCRRQLRASGACGPHRYLDKNTCQCVCKTLPSSCGPHQLFNKDTCQCCSCARTCPKHQPLNRTKCACECNESPNRCFLKGKRFHQATCSCYGPPCDVRRNRRCASGFYFSEEVCRCVPTYWRRQD
;
A
#
# COMPACT_ATOMS: atom_id res chain seq x y z
N MET A 1 54.08 -52.49 13.64
CA MET A 1 54.02 -51.45 12.58
C MET A 1 52.58 -51.28 12.14
N LYS A 2 52.10 -50.02 12.13
CA LYS A 2 50.85 -49.48 11.56
C LYS A 2 49.50 -49.94 12.14
N THR A 3 49.08 -49.17 13.13
CA THR A 3 47.74 -48.62 13.37
C THR A 3 46.89 -48.44 12.10
N GLN A 4 45.63 -48.87 12.16
CA GLN A 4 44.49 -48.13 11.58
C GLN A 4 43.28 -48.28 12.51
N HIS A 5 43.19 -47.39 13.50
CA HIS A 5 41.90 -46.97 14.04
C HIS A 5 41.21 -46.17 12.93
N GLY A 6 40.52 -46.88 12.03
CA GLY A 6 39.54 -46.26 11.16
C GLY A 6 38.37 -45.83 12.02
N SER A 7 38.38 -44.57 12.46
CA SER A 7 37.22 -43.90 13.04
C SER A 7 36.08 -44.00 12.03
N TYR A 8 35.23 -45.02 12.19
CA TYR A 8 33.94 -45.12 11.53
C TYR A 8 33.10 -43.98 12.13
N SER A 9 33.14 -42.82 11.49
CA SER A 9 32.23 -41.70 11.71
C SER A 9 30.83 -42.14 11.26
N PHE A 10 30.24 -43.02 12.07
CA PHE A 10 28.85 -43.46 12.02
C PHE A 10 28.10 -42.81 13.18
N GLU A 11 28.33 -41.52 13.43
CA GLU A 11 27.28 -40.70 14.03
C GLU A 11 26.24 -40.49 12.92
N MET A 12 25.44 -41.54 12.76
CA MET A 12 24.20 -41.54 12.01
C MET A 12 23.46 -40.27 12.39
N ASP A 13 23.20 -39.43 11.40
CA ASP A 13 22.32 -38.28 11.48
C ASP A 13 20.89 -38.83 11.70
N VAL A 14 20.59 -39.35 12.89
CA VAL A 14 19.36 -40.09 13.26
C VAL A 14 18.11 -39.29 12.86
N CYS A 15 18.24 -37.98 12.83
CA CYS A 15 17.16 -37.04 12.56
C CYS A 15 17.37 -36.18 11.29
N GLY A 16 18.51 -36.29 10.61
CA GLY A 16 18.89 -35.45 9.48
C GLY A 16 19.44 -34.08 9.88
N SER A 17 20.05 -33.38 8.90
CA SER A 17 21.04 -32.33 9.15
C SER A 17 20.54 -31.07 9.88
N ASP A 18 19.23 -30.80 9.87
CA ASP A 18 18.62 -29.63 10.54
C ASP A 18 17.86 -29.96 11.83
N LYS A 19 17.82 -31.25 12.18
CA LYS A 19 17.16 -31.76 13.38
C LYS A 19 18.19 -32.39 14.31
N GLU A 20 17.78 -32.54 15.56
CA GLU A 20 18.50 -33.24 16.61
C GLU A 20 17.51 -34.18 17.30
N LEU A 21 18.02 -35.30 17.81
CA LEU A 21 17.22 -36.20 18.63
C LEU A 21 17.09 -35.57 20.02
N ASP A 22 15.85 -35.33 20.44
CA ASP A 22 15.54 -34.96 21.81
C ASP A 22 15.54 -36.24 22.66
N GLU A 23 16.52 -36.36 23.55
CA GLU A 23 16.74 -37.59 24.34
C GLU A 23 15.63 -37.86 25.37
N GLU A 24 14.86 -36.84 25.75
CA GLU A 24 13.76 -36.99 26.71
C GLU A 24 12.49 -37.52 26.04
N THR A 25 12.20 -37.05 24.83
CA THR A 25 11.00 -37.43 24.07
C THR A 25 11.27 -38.49 23.00
N CYS A 26 12.54 -38.79 22.73
CA CYS A 26 13.01 -39.62 21.61
C CYS A 26 12.48 -39.12 20.25
N GLN A 27 12.28 -37.80 20.08
CA GLN A 27 11.77 -37.21 18.84
C GLN A 27 12.81 -36.39 18.09
N CYS A 28 12.72 -36.41 16.77
CA CYS A 28 13.54 -35.58 15.90
C CYS A 28 12.96 -34.17 15.77
N VAL A 29 13.68 -33.20 16.33
CA VAL A 29 13.20 -31.83 16.51
C VAL A 29 14.26 -30.83 16.03
N CYS A 30 13.87 -29.64 15.58
CA CYS A 30 14.82 -28.69 14.96
C CYS A 30 15.91 -28.22 15.92
N ARG A 31 17.17 -28.11 15.49
CA ARG A 31 18.28 -27.77 16.40
C ARG A 31 18.01 -26.58 17.33
N ARG A 32 18.47 -26.63 18.60
CA ARG A 32 18.23 -25.59 19.62
C ARG A 32 18.56 -24.18 19.14
N GLN A 33 19.62 -24.01 18.33
CA GLN A 33 20.00 -22.71 17.77
C GLN A 33 18.88 -22.10 16.89
N LEU A 34 18.13 -22.93 16.16
CA LEU A 34 17.01 -22.50 15.33
C LEU A 34 15.76 -22.19 16.16
N ARG A 35 15.59 -22.84 17.31
CA ARG A 35 14.47 -22.60 18.25
C ARG A 35 14.70 -21.39 19.15
N ALA A 36 15.89 -20.83 19.19
CA ALA A 36 16.20 -19.66 20.00
C ALA A 36 15.28 -18.48 19.60
N SER A 37 14.79 -17.75 20.61
CA SER A 37 13.96 -16.56 20.41
C SER A 37 14.69 -15.54 19.53
N GLY A 38 14.16 -15.29 18.34
CA GLY A 38 14.74 -14.36 17.35
C GLY A 38 15.54 -15.01 16.22
N ALA A 39 15.76 -16.33 16.22
CA ALA A 39 16.51 -17.02 15.15
C ALA A 39 15.91 -16.79 13.75
N CYS A 40 14.58 -16.74 13.65
CA CYS A 40 13.89 -16.50 12.38
C CYS A 40 13.66 -15.02 12.05
N GLY A 41 14.06 -14.08 12.90
CA GLY A 41 13.79 -12.66 12.70
C GLY A 41 12.30 -12.29 12.79
N PRO A 42 11.97 -11.02 12.53
CA PRO A 42 10.60 -10.51 12.62
C PRO A 42 9.69 -11.10 11.52
N HIS A 43 8.38 -11.17 11.81
CA HIS A 43 7.34 -11.65 10.89
C HIS A 43 7.49 -13.09 10.36
N ARG A 44 8.44 -13.85 10.89
CA ARG A 44 8.68 -15.25 10.54
C ARG A 44 8.49 -16.15 11.76
N TYR A 45 8.22 -17.42 11.51
CA TYR A 45 8.21 -18.47 12.51
C TYR A 45 9.03 -19.66 12.02
N LEU A 46 9.58 -20.43 12.95
CA LEU A 46 10.26 -21.68 12.63
C LEU A 46 9.19 -22.75 12.37
N ASP A 47 9.15 -23.27 11.16
CA ASP A 47 8.35 -24.44 10.83
C ASP A 47 9.00 -25.69 11.46
N LYS A 48 8.29 -26.38 12.36
CA LYS A 48 8.85 -27.49 13.14
C LYS A 48 9.13 -28.74 12.29
N ASN A 49 8.47 -28.85 11.13
CA ASN A 49 8.58 -30.03 10.27
C ASN A 49 9.80 -29.90 9.37
N THR A 50 9.99 -28.73 8.77
CA THR A 50 11.08 -28.43 7.82
C THR A 50 12.30 -27.79 8.47
N CYS A 51 12.16 -27.26 9.69
CA CYS A 51 13.18 -26.47 10.38
C CYS A 51 13.61 -25.20 9.64
N GLN A 52 12.73 -24.67 8.79
CA GLN A 52 12.94 -23.44 8.03
C GLN A 52 12.13 -22.28 8.59
N CYS A 53 12.66 -21.06 8.42
CA CYS A 53 11.98 -19.84 8.80
C CYS A 53 11.00 -19.39 7.72
N VAL A 54 9.71 -19.55 8.00
CA VAL A 54 8.62 -19.26 7.08
C VAL A 54 7.87 -18.00 7.50
N CYS A 55 7.27 -17.30 6.54
CA CYS A 55 6.50 -16.09 6.81
C CYS A 55 5.22 -16.43 7.59
N LYS A 56 4.89 -15.61 8.61
CA LYS A 56 3.63 -15.71 9.35
C LYS A 56 2.41 -15.37 8.47
N THR A 57 2.62 -14.52 7.48
CA THR A 57 1.61 -14.05 6.53
C THR A 57 1.77 -14.77 5.20
N LEU A 58 0.66 -15.22 4.62
CA LEU A 58 0.65 -15.82 3.30
C LEU A 58 0.61 -14.74 2.22
N PRO A 59 1.19 -14.96 1.03
CA PRO A 59 1.09 -14.03 -0.09
C PRO A 59 -0.36 -13.73 -0.49
N SER A 60 -1.26 -14.71 -0.35
CA SER A 60 -2.69 -14.58 -0.62
C SER A 60 -3.45 -13.74 0.41
N SER A 61 -2.84 -13.44 1.57
CA SER A 61 -3.42 -12.58 2.58
C SER A 61 -3.27 -11.09 2.26
N CYS A 62 -2.47 -10.73 1.25
CA CYS A 62 -2.33 -9.35 0.82
C CYS A 62 -3.61 -8.88 0.11
N GLY A 63 -4.01 -7.64 0.39
CA GLY A 63 -5.19 -7.04 -0.22
C GLY A 63 -5.05 -6.87 -1.73
N PRO A 64 -6.16 -6.62 -2.45
CA PRO A 64 -6.13 -6.35 -3.88
C PRO A 64 -5.11 -5.25 -4.19
N HIS A 65 -4.20 -5.52 -5.15
CA HIS A 65 -3.15 -4.59 -5.60
C HIS A 65 -2.00 -4.32 -4.59
N GLN A 66 -1.92 -5.08 -3.49
CA GLN A 66 -0.72 -5.14 -2.64
C GLN A 66 0.21 -6.25 -3.14
N LEU A 67 1.52 -6.02 -3.00
CA LEU A 67 2.54 -7.02 -3.34
C LEU A 67 3.11 -7.62 -2.06
N PHE A 68 3.22 -8.95 -2.01
CA PHE A 68 3.90 -9.62 -0.92
C PHE A 68 5.42 -9.57 -1.11
N ASN A 69 6.13 -8.99 -0.16
CA ASN A 69 7.58 -9.03 -0.11
C ASN A 69 8.04 -10.28 0.67
N LYS A 70 8.69 -11.19 -0.04
CA LYS A 70 9.18 -12.47 0.49
C LYS A 70 10.31 -12.32 1.50
N ASP A 71 11.06 -11.22 1.44
CA ASP A 71 12.22 -10.96 2.31
C ASP A 71 11.79 -10.38 3.66
N THR A 72 10.79 -9.49 3.67
CA THR A 72 10.25 -8.88 4.89
C THR A 72 9.03 -9.61 5.46
N CYS A 73 8.45 -10.55 4.70
CA CYS A 73 7.17 -11.19 5.04
C CYS A 73 6.05 -10.17 5.29
N GLN A 74 6.05 -9.08 4.53
CA GLN A 74 5.07 -8.01 4.65
C GLN A 74 4.36 -7.79 3.31
N CYS A 75 3.10 -7.37 3.37
CA CYS A 75 2.43 -6.81 2.22
C CYS A 75 2.92 -5.38 2.04
N CYS A 76 3.72 -5.15 0.99
CA CYS A 76 4.22 -3.83 0.65
C CYS A 76 3.08 -2.90 0.21
N SER A 77 3.33 -1.60 0.38
CA SER A 77 2.42 -0.55 -0.09
C SER A 77 2.22 -0.67 -1.61
N CYS A 78 1.03 -0.26 -2.04
CA CYS A 78 0.58 -0.25 -3.42
C CYS A 78 1.67 0.12 -4.44
N ALA A 79 1.96 -0.80 -5.38
CA ALA A 79 2.96 -0.60 -6.44
C ALA A 79 2.39 0.09 -7.71
N ARG A 80 1.16 0.60 -7.65
CA ARG A 80 0.53 1.26 -8.81
C ARG A 80 1.20 2.59 -9.10
N THR A 81 1.62 2.77 -10.35
CA THR A 81 1.97 4.08 -10.89
C THR A 81 0.70 4.77 -11.35
N CYS A 82 0.48 6.00 -10.89
CA CYS A 82 -0.65 6.81 -11.32
C CYS A 82 -0.19 7.97 -12.22
N PRO A 83 -1.05 8.44 -13.14
CA PRO A 83 -0.81 9.68 -13.88
C PRO A 83 -0.59 10.86 -12.95
N LYS A 84 0.19 11.86 -13.38
CA LYS A 84 0.51 13.08 -12.59
C LYS A 84 -0.73 13.80 -12.03
N HIS A 85 -1.87 13.67 -12.69
CA HIS A 85 -3.14 14.32 -12.33
C HIS A 85 -4.03 13.51 -11.38
N GLN A 86 -3.69 12.26 -11.09
CA GLN A 86 -4.45 11.36 -10.22
C GLN A 86 -3.50 10.80 -9.16
N PRO A 87 -3.34 11.44 -8.01
CA PRO A 87 -2.50 10.90 -6.95
C PRO A 87 -2.98 9.51 -6.50
N LEU A 88 -2.01 8.70 -6.08
CA LEU A 88 -2.27 7.37 -5.55
C LEU A 88 -2.81 7.48 -4.12
N ASN A 89 -4.05 7.04 -3.92
CA ASN A 89 -4.59 6.75 -2.62
C ASN A 89 -3.95 5.44 -2.11
N ARG A 90 -2.98 5.55 -1.18
CA ARG A 90 -2.21 4.41 -0.66
C ARG A 90 -3.05 3.40 0.13
N THR A 91 -4.14 3.86 0.76
CA THR A 91 -5.03 3.02 1.55
C THR A 91 -5.88 2.12 0.66
N LYS A 92 -6.42 2.68 -0.43
CA LYS A 92 -7.26 1.93 -1.40
C LYS A 92 -6.46 1.34 -2.57
N CYS A 93 -5.18 1.68 -2.68
CA CYS A 93 -4.36 1.39 -3.84
C CYS A 93 -5.05 1.81 -5.16
N ALA A 94 -5.58 3.04 -5.19
CA ALA A 94 -6.36 3.57 -6.31
C ALA A 94 -5.87 4.95 -6.73
N CYS A 95 -5.80 5.20 -8.04
CA CYS A 95 -5.56 6.55 -8.56
C CYS A 95 -6.87 7.32 -8.48
N GLU A 96 -6.92 8.36 -7.64
CA GLU A 96 -8.13 9.17 -7.42
C GLU A 96 -7.86 10.63 -7.82
N CYS A 97 -8.86 11.29 -8.42
CA CYS A 97 -8.77 12.72 -8.70
C CYS A 97 -8.82 13.52 -7.38
N ASN A 98 -7.91 14.49 -7.21
CA ASN A 98 -7.96 15.43 -6.08
C ASN A 98 -9.13 16.42 -6.17
N GLU A 99 -9.47 16.84 -7.39
CA GLU A 99 -10.62 17.70 -7.64
C GLU A 99 -11.82 16.85 -8.09
N SER A 100 -13.01 17.26 -7.68
CA SER A 100 -14.27 16.62 -8.05
C SER A 100 -15.17 17.63 -8.78
N PRO A 101 -16.19 17.16 -9.54
CA PRO A 101 -17.18 18.03 -10.16
C PRO A 101 -17.76 19.05 -9.18
N ASN A 102 -18.11 18.61 -7.97
CA ASN A 102 -18.67 19.46 -6.92
C ASN A 102 -17.65 20.48 -6.40
N ARG A 103 -16.39 20.09 -6.17
CA ARG A 103 -15.33 21.04 -5.76
C ARG A 103 -15.07 22.10 -6.83
N CYS A 104 -15.04 21.72 -8.10
CA CYS A 104 -14.88 22.69 -9.18
C CYS A 104 -16.10 23.60 -9.29
N PHE A 105 -17.31 23.06 -9.16
CA PHE A 105 -18.56 23.80 -9.18
C PHE A 105 -18.62 24.86 -8.08
N LEU A 106 -18.24 24.52 -6.84
CA LEU A 106 -18.14 25.45 -5.71
C LEU A 106 -17.13 26.58 -5.96
N LYS A 107 -16.12 26.35 -6.82
CA LYS A 107 -15.13 27.36 -7.27
C LYS A 107 -15.55 28.09 -8.55
N GLY A 108 -16.79 27.91 -9.03
CA GLY A 108 -17.28 28.50 -10.29
C GLY A 108 -16.60 27.98 -11.56
N LYS A 109 -15.89 26.84 -11.46
CA LYS A 109 -15.14 26.22 -12.57
C LYS A 109 -15.83 24.93 -13.01
N ARG A 110 -15.61 24.53 -14.25
CA ARG A 110 -16.02 23.22 -14.76
C ARG A 110 -14.94 22.18 -14.49
N PHE A 111 -15.34 20.94 -14.27
CA PHE A 111 -14.41 19.83 -14.06
C PHE A 111 -14.07 19.16 -15.39
N HIS A 112 -12.79 19.00 -15.67
CA HIS A 112 -12.29 18.26 -16.81
C HIS A 112 -11.96 16.83 -16.39
N GLN A 113 -12.77 15.85 -16.82
CA GLN A 113 -12.68 14.47 -16.35
C GLN A 113 -11.35 13.81 -16.69
N ALA A 114 -10.83 14.03 -17.90
CA ALA A 114 -9.60 13.36 -18.36
C ALA A 114 -8.33 13.82 -17.63
N THR A 115 -8.33 15.06 -17.10
CA THR A 115 -7.16 15.66 -16.44
C THR A 115 -7.40 15.91 -14.95
N CYS A 116 -8.57 15.51 -14.42
CA CYS A 116 -8.97 15.77 -13.05
C CYS A 116 -8.78 17.24 -12.61
N SER A 117 -8.98 18.21 -13.51
CA SER A 117 -8.66 19.62 -13.25
C SER A 117 -9.89 20.53 -13.36
N CYS A 118 -9.90 21.61 -12.58
CA CYS A 118 -10.92 22.64 -12.68
C CYS A 118 -10.49 23.70 -13.70
N TYR A 119 -11.29 23.91 -14.76
CA TYR A 119 -11.08 24.97 -15.73
C TYR A 119 -12.22 25.99 -15.65
N GLY A 120 -11.88 27.28 -15.70
CA GLY A 120 -12.89 28.32 -15.83
C GLY A 120 -13.37 28.39 -17.28
N PRO A 121 -14.67 28.53 -17.56
CA PRO A 121 -15.07 29.08 -18.85
C PRO A 121 -14.42 30.47 -19.01
N PRO A 122 -14.06 30.90 -20.23
CA PRO A 122 -13.57 32.25 -20.46
C PRO A 122 -14.66 33.21 -20.01
N CYS A 123 -14.39 33.94 -18.93
CA CYS A 123 -15.25 34.96 -18.39
C CYS A 123 -15.18 36.13 -19.38
N ASP A 124 -16.10 36.17 -20.35
CA ASP A 124 -16.13 37.26 -21.32
C ASP A 124 -16.81 38.49 -20.70
N VAL A 125 -16.06 39.15 -19.80
CA VAL A 125 -16.51 40.31 -19.03
C VAL A 125 -17.00 41.43 -19.95
N ARG A 126 -16.51 41.49 -21.20
CA ARG A 126 -16.93 42.49 -22.18
C ARG A 126 -18.35 42.26 -22.70
N ARG A 127 -18.80 41.00 -22.82
CA ARG A 127 -20.16 40.66 -23.26
C ARG A 127 -21.20 40.71 -22.13
N ASN A 128 -20.80 40.36 -20.90
CA ASN A 128 -21.74 40.13 -19.79
C ASN A 128 -21.87 41.30 -18.79
N ARG A 129 -21.27 42.47 -19.05
CA ARG A 129 -21.42 43.67 -18.21
C ARG A 129 -22.83 44.27 -18.20
N ARG A 130 -23.70 43.88 -19.13
CA ARG A 130 -25.10 44.34 -19.19
C ARG A 130 -26.01 43.38 -18.42
N CYS A 131 -26.00 43.49 -17.10
CA CYS A 131 -27.00 42.85 -16.26
C CYS A 131 -28.25 43.73 -16.18
N ALA A 132 -29.43 43.10 -16.13
CA ALA A 132 -30.69 43.81 -15.90
C ALA A 132 -30.70 44.49 -14.52
N SER A 133 -31.52 45.54 -14.36
CA SER A 133 -31.70 46.25 -13.09
C SER A 133 -32.02 45.28 -11.95
N GLY A 134 -31.25 45.31 -10.86
CA GLY A 134 -31.40 44.38 -9.73
C GLY A 134 -30.49 43.13 -9.77
N PHE A 135 -29.66 42.98 -10.80
CA PHE A 135 -28.63 41.94 -10.90
C PHE A 135 -27.23 42.55 -10.96
N TYR A 136 -26.26 41.95 -10.29
CA TYR A 136 -24.84 42.29 -10.40
C TYR A 136 -24.06 41.18 -11.10
N PHE A 137 -23.02 41.54 -11.84
CA PHE A 137 -22.14 40.56 -12.45
C PHE A 137 -21.19 40.00 -11.37
N SER A 138 -21.23 38.70 -11.12
CA SER A 138 -20.27 38.03 -10.25
C SER A 138 -19.16 37.41 -11.09
N GLU A 139 -17.92 37.85 -10.86
CA GLU A 139 -16.72 37.29 -11.49
C GLU A 139 -16.46 35.85 -11.04
N GLU A 140 -16.96 35.47 -9.86
CA GLU A 140 -16.81 34.11 -9.32
C GLU A 140 -17.61 33.08 -10.11
N VAL A 141 -18.76 33.48 -10.66
CA VAL A 141 -19.66 32.59 -11.41
C VAL A 141 -19.84 32.98 -12.88
N CYS A 142 -19.15 34.04 -13.33
CA CYS A 142 -19.19 34.57 -14.70
C CYS A 142 -20.60 34.87 -15.24
N ARG A 143 -21.55 35.24 -14.38
CA ARG A 143 -22.96 35.50 -14.72
C ARG A 143 -23.58 36.60 -13.85
N CYS A 144 -24.67 37.18 -14.35
CA CYS A 144 -25.50 38.09 -13.57
C CYS A 144 -26.24 37.33 -12.47
N VAL A 145 -26.01 37.71 -11.22
CA VAL A 145 -26.65 37.14 -10.03
C VAL A 145 -27.46 38.23 -9.30
N PRO A 146 -28.55 37.88 -8.59
CA PRO A 146 -29.37 38.87 -7.91
C PRO A 146 -28.59 39.62 -6.83
N THR A 147 -28.84 40.92 -6.65
CA THR A 147 -28.12 41.76 -5.68
C THR A 147 -28.26 41.33 -4.22
N TYR A 148 -29.36 40.67 -3.86
CA TYR A 148 -29.58 40.15 -2.50
C TYR A 148 -28.75 38.89 -2.16
N TRP A 149 -28.06 38.26 -3.15
CA TRP A 149 -27.07 37.20 -2.90
C TRP A 149 -25.70 37.73 -2.49
N ARG A 150 -25.51 39.05 -2.56
CA ARG A 150 -24.32 39.70 -2.03
C ARG A 150 -24.34 39.50 -0.51
N ARG A 151 -23.45 38.64 0.01
CA ARG A 151 -23.27 38.54 1.46
C ARG A 151 -22.89 39.93 1.97
N GLN A 152 -23.68 40.49 2.88
CA GLN A 152 -23.25 41.61 3.72
C GLN A 152 -22.22 41.04 4.68
N ASP A 153 -20.98 41.52 4.57
CA ASP A 153 -20.06 41.56 5.71
C ASP A 153 -20.57 42.60 6.71
#